data_AF-A0A941VLC1-F1
#
_entry.id   AF-A0A941VLC1-F1
#
_cell.length_a   1.000
_cell.length_b   1.000
_cell.length_c   1.000
_cell.angle_alpha   90.00
_cell.angle_beta   90.00
_cell.angle_gamma   90.00
#
_symmetry.space_group_name_H-M   'P 1'
#
loop_
_entity.id
_entity.type
_entity.pdbx_description
1 polymer ?
#
loop_
_entity_poly.entity_id
_entity_poly.type
_entity_poly.pdbx_seq_one_letter_code
_entity_poly.pdbx_strand_id
1 'polypeptide(L)'
;MDKFVKNFIIVSIIYLGVSSILGIGMLWNQSLMSLKFVHSHLNMLGWVSMMIYGVGYHVLPRFSGRPLKYPKMGELQFWTANLGLIGMLSFYTFNFYSPNPGYHIGAIAFGGLEVFSIALFFYNMLATLLPGEQH
;
A
#
# COMPACT_ATOMS: atom_id res chain seq x y z
N MET A 1 16.67 2.80 12.23
CA MET A 1 15.37 2.76 11.54
C MET A 1 14.99 1.30 11.40
N ASP A 2 13.76 0.92 11.76
CA ASP A 2 13.31 -0.47 11.63
C ASP A 2 13.32 -0.93 10.17
N LYS A 3 13.55 -2.22 9.93
CA LYS A 3 13.74 -2.75 8.57
C LYS A 3 12.51 -2.52 7.69
N PHE A 4 11.30 -2.74 8.22
CA PHE A 4 10.05 -2.57 7.48
C PHE A 4 9.79 -1.12 7.06
N VAL A 5 10.19 -0.15 7.88
CA VAL A 5 10.11 1.28 7.57
C VAL A 5 10.93 1.60 6.33
N LYS A 6 12.18 1.10 6.29
CA LYS A 6 13.04 1.22 5.10
C LYS A 6 12.39 0.57 3.89
N ASN A 7 11.83 -0.62 4.08
CA ASN A 7 11.25 -1.39 3.00
C ASN A 7 10.05 -0.66 2.38
N PHE A 8 9.15 -0.08 3.19
CA PHE A 8 8.04 0.74 2.71
C PHE A 8 8.51 1.88 1.78
N ILE A 9 9.55 2.60 2.20
CA ILE A 9 10.13 3.68 1.38
C ILE A 9 10.70 3.13 0.08
N ILE A 10 11.51 2.05 0.14
CA ILE A 10 12.12 1.46 -1.06
C ILE A 10 11.04 0.97 -2.05
N VAL A 11 10.04 0.21 -1.59
CA VAL A 11 8.99 -0.29 -2.50
C VAL A 11 8.14 0.83 -3.05
N SER A 12 7.91 1.91 -2.30
CA SER A 12 7.18 3.09 -2.81
C SER A 12 7.86 3.73 -4.02
N ILE A 13 9.19 3.82 -3.99
CA ILE A 13 9.99 4.37 -5.10
C ILE A 13 9.95 3.44 -6.30
N ILE A 14 9.97 2.13 -6.07
CA ILE A 14 9.81 1.12 -7.14
C ILE A 14 8.43 1.25 -7.78
N TYR A 15 7.35 1.30 -6.99
CA TYR A 15 5.99 1.47 -7.51
C TYR A 15 5.79 2.78 -8.25
N LEU A 16 6.39 3.89 -7.79
CA LEU A 16 6.41 5.14 -8.54
C LEU A 16 7.07 4.97 -9.92
N GLY A 17 8.25 4.34 -9.97
CA GLY A 17 8.96 4.08 -11.22
C GLY A 17 8.14 3.25 -12.19
N VAL A 18 7.59 2.12 -11.71
CA VAL A 18 6.71 1.24 -12.50
C VAL A 18 5.47 1.99 -13.00
N SER A 19 4.81 2.75 -12.11
CA SER A 19 3.60 3.50 -12.48
C SER A 19 3.88 4.61 -13.49
N SER A 20 5.03 5.28 -13.37
CA SER A 20 5.44 6.34 -14.30
C SER A 20 5.72 5.78 -15.70
N ILE A 21 6.40 4.63 -15.78
CA ILE A 21 6.63 3.93 -17.05
C ILE A 21 5.29 3.51 -17.67
N LEU A 22 4.38 2.93 -16.86
CA LEU A 22 3.04 2.57 -17.33
C LEU A 22 2.28 3.81 -17.84
N GLY A 23 2.37 4.94 -17.15
CA GLY A 23 1.73 6.20 -17.55
C GLY A 23 2.22 6.71 -18.90
N ILE A 24 3.52 6.67 -19.17
CA ILE A 24 4.07 6.99 -20.49
C ILE A 24 3.61 5.96 -21.54
N GLY A 25 3.61 4.67 -21.19
CA GLY A 25 3.07 3.62 -22.06
C GLY A 25 1.62 3.85 -22.47
N MET A 26 0.78 4.32 -21.54
CA MET A 26 -0.62 4.68 -21.79
C MET A 26 -0.79 5.85 -22.76
N LEU A 27 0.16 6.78 -22.81
CA LEU A 27 0.18 7.85 -23.80
C LEU A 27 0.64 7.34 -25.17
N TRP A 28 1.64 6.46 -25.19
CA TRP A 28 2.19 5.90 -26.42
C TRP A 28 1.21 4.96 -27.13
N ASN A 29 0.50 4.13 -26.37
CA ASN A 29 -0.47 3.17 -26.88
C ASN A 29 -1.81 3.31 -26.15
N GLN A 30 -2.81 3.81 -26.87
CA GLN A 30 -4.15 4.00 -26.31
C GLN A 30 -4.81 2.70 -25.84
N SER A 31 -4.40 1.52 -26.32
CA SER A 31 -4.94 0.26 -25.79
C SER A 31 -4.59 0.03 -24.32
N LEU A 32 -3.49 0.60 -23.83
CA LEU A 32 -3.07 0.52 -22.43
C LEU A 32 -3.91 1.44 -21.52
N MET A 33 -4.74 2.33 -22.08
CA MET A 33 -5.65 3.16 -21.28
C MET A 33 -6.73 2.37 -20.54
N SER A 34 -6.91 1.09 -20.85
CA SER A 34 -7.70 0.19 -20.03
C SER A 34 -7.08 -0.10 -18.66
N LEU A 35 -5.74 0.03 -18.53
CA LEU A 35 -4.99 -0.20 -17.29
C LEU A 35 -4.97 1.04 -16.38
N LYS A 36 -5.84 2.03 -16.60
CA LYS A 36 -5.98 3.22 -15.74
C LYS A 36 -6.16 2.86 -14.27
N PHE A 37 -6.97 1.85 -13.97
CA PHE A 37 -7.19 1.39 -12.59
C PHE A 37 -5.86 0.91 -11.95
N VAL A 38 -5.04 0.19 -12.72
CA VAL A 38 -3.73 -0.29 -12.27
C VAL A 38 -2.79 0.89 -12.01
N HIS A 39 -2.70 1.81 -12.97
CA HIS A 39 -1.87 3.01 -12.85
C HIS A 39 -2.27 3.88 -11.65
N SER A 40 -3.56 4.12 -11.43
CA SER A 40 -4.02 4.97 -10.32
C SER A 40 -3.76 4.34 -8.96
N HIS A 41 -3.96 3.03 -8.81
CA HIS A 41 -3.72 2.34 -7.53
C HIS A 41 -2.23 2.11 -7.27
N LEU A 42 -1.41 1.89 -8.30
CA LEU A 42 0.05 1.90 -8.15
C LEU A 42 0.55 3.26 -7.65
N ASN A 43 0.02 4.37 -8.17
CA ASN A 43 0.40 5.70 -7.69
C ASN A 43 -0.10 5.97 -6.26
N MET A 44 -1.39 5.75 -6.00
CA MET A 44 -1.96 6.12 -4.70
C MET A 44 -1.56 5.13 -3.61
N LEU A 45 -1.85 3.84 -3.78
CA LEU A 45 -1.59 2.84 -2.75
C LEU A 45 -0.14 2.36 -2.77
N GLY A 46 0.44 2.16 -3.96
CA GLY A 46 1.82 1.69 -4.11
C GLY A 46 2.86 2.75 -3.78
N TRP A 47 2.71 3.97 -4.29
CA TRP A 47 3.67 5.04 -4.05
C TRP A 47 3.30 5.92 -2.85
N VAL A 48 2.22 6.70 -2.95
CA VAL A 48 1.89 7.73 -1.95
C VAL A 48 1.67 7.11 -0.57
N SER A 49 0.79 6.11 -0.46
CA SER A 49 0.48 5.47 0.82
C SER A 49 1.69 4.74 1.41
N MET A 50 2.46 3.97 0.62
CA MET A 50 3.67 3.30 1.15
C MET A 50 4.72 4.29 1.65
N MET A 51 4.91 5.41 0.95
CA MET A 51 5.79 6.48 1.40
C MET A 51 5.28 7.07 2.72
N ILE A 52 3.98 7.33 2.85
CA ILE A 52 3.35 7.81 4.08
C ILE A 52 3.51 6.79 5.21
N TYR A 53 3.37 5.49 4.95
CA TYR A 53 3.56 4.46 5.98
C TYR A 53 4.99 4.45 6.49
N GLY A 54 5.97 4.38 5.59
CA GLY A 54 7.38 4.39 5.94
C GLY A 54 7.76 5.66 6.70
N VAL A 55 7.53 6.83 6.10
CA VAL A 55 7.87 8.11 6.74
C VAL A 55 7.07 8.30 8.02
N GLY A 56 5.77 7.98 8.03
CA GLY A 56 4.90 8.13 9.19
C GLY A 56 5.35 7.30 10.38
N TYR A 57 5.68 6.01 10.17
CA TYR A 57 6.23 5.15 11.21
C TYR A 57 7.60 5.60 11.72
N HIS A 58 8.37 6.31 10.89
CA HIS A 58 9.64 6.86 11.32
C HIS A 58 9.46 8.19 12.08
N VAL A 59 8.77 9.13 11.49
CA VAL A 59 8.82 10.55 11.89
C VAL A 59 7.81 10.85 12.99
N LEU A 60 6.57 10.36 12.89
CA LEU A 60 5.51 10.76 13.81
C LEU A 60 5.75 10.33 15.27
N PRO A 61 6.16 9.08 15.57
CA PRO A 61 6.46 8.70 16.96
C PRO A 61 7.59 9.55 17.56
N ARG A 62 8.60 9.89 16.75
CA ARG A 62 9.76 10.70 17.19
C ARG A 62 9.36 12.12 17.56
N PHE A 63 8.47 12.76 16.79
CA PHE A 63 7.95 14.09 17.15
C PHE A 63 7.16 14.08 18.46
N SER A 64 6.48 12.99 18.77
CA SER A 64 5.79 12.83 20.05
C SER A 64 6.70 12.36 21.19
N GLY A 65 8.02 12.19 20.95
CA GLY A 65 8.96 11.70 21.95
C GLY A 65 8.68 10.26 22.40
N ARG A 66 7.98 9.46 21.59
CA ARG A 66 7.50 8.12 21.94
C ARG A 66 8.07 7.06 20.99
N PRO A 67 8.36 5.84 21.47
CA PRO A 67 8.60 4.71 20.60
C PRO A 67 7.31 4.29 19.89
N LEU A 68 7.43 3.67 18.72
CA LEU A 68 6.30 3.05 18.04
C LEU A 68 5.72 1.92 18.91
N LYS A 69 4.41 1.92 19.16
CA LYS A 69 3.79 1.01 20.14
C LYS A 69 3.87 -0.46 19.73
N TYR A 70 3.58 -0.79 18.47
CA TYR A 70 3.58 -2.17 17.99
C TYR A 70 4.42 -2.33 16.70
N PRO A 71 5.75 -2.48 16.79
CA PRO A 71 6.61 -2.64 15.61
C PRO A 71 6.27 -3.84 14.73
N LYS A 72 5.96 -5.00 15.35
CA LYS A 72 5.57 -6.23 14.63
C LYS A 72 4.28 -6.06 13.80
N MET A 73 3.37 -5.19 14.23
CA MET A 73 2.16 -4.88 13.49
C MET A 73 2.46 -4.03 12.24
N GLY A 74 3.48 -3.17 12.30
CA GLY A 74 4.00 -2.47 11.12
C GLY A 74 4.64 -3.42 10.11
N GLU A 75 5.31 -4.49 10.57
CA GLU A 75 5.82 -5.56 9.69
C GLU A 75 4.69 -6.36 9.04
N LEU A 76 3.65 -6.71 9.81
CA LEU A 76 2.46 -7.37 9.27
C LEU A 76 1.78 -6.48 8.21
N GLN A 77 1.59 -5.20 8.52
CA GLN A 77 1.05 -4.23 7.57
C GLN A 77 1.87 -4.20 6.28
N PHE A 78 3.21 -4.18 6.37
CA PHE A 78 4.07 -4.17 5.18
C PHE A 78 3.74 -5.32 4.23
N TRP A 79 3.60 -6.54 4.76
CA TRP A 79 3.26 -7.70 3.95
C TRP A 79 1.82 -7.65 3.43
N THR A 80 0.84 -7.30 4.27
CA THR A 80 -0.56 -7.25 3.83
C THR A 80 -0.80 -6.14 2.80
N ALA A 81 -0.13 -4.99 2.91
CA ALA A 81 -0.25 -3.89 1.95
C ALA A 81 0.29 -4.31 0.57
N ASN A 82 1.47 -4.94 0.54
CA ASN A 82 2.08 -5.37 -0.71
C ASN A 82 1.33 -6.54 -1.35
N LEU A 83 0.95 -7.56 -0.58
CA LEU A 83 0.17 -8.69 -1.09
C LEU A 83 -1.22 -8.25 -1.54
N GLY A 84 -1.88 -7.37 -0.78
CA GLY A 84 -3.16 -6.76 -1.13
C GLY A 84 -3.09 -6.00 -2.45
N LEU A 85 -2.10 -5.10 -2.59
CA LEU A 85 -1.93 -4.33 -3.82
C LEU A 85 -1.58 -5.21 -5.02
N ILE A 86 -0.53 -6.03 -4.94
CA ILE A 86 -0.07 -6.86 -6.06
C ILE A 86 -1.18 -7.85 -6.47
N GLY A 87 -1.83 -8.49 -5.51
CA GLY A 87 -2.93 -9.40 -5.76
C GLY A 87 -4.09 -8.69 -6.44
N MET A 88 -4.57 -7.56 -5.90
CA MET A 88 -5.68 -6.79 -6.47
C MET A 88 -5.40 -6.40 -7.92
N LEU A 89 -4.20 -5.87 -8.19
CA LEU A 89 -3.82 -5.42 -9.53
C LEU A 89 -3.67 -6.58 -10.51
N SER A 90 -3.09 -7.70 -10.07
CA SER A 90 -2.92 -8.89 -10.92
C SER A 90 -4.27 -9.49 -11.30
N PHE A 91 -5.13 -9.72 -10.32
CA PHE A 91 -6.46 -10.27 -10.55
C PHE A 91 -7.36 -9.34 -11.35
N TYR A 92 -7.29 -8.03 -11.12
CA TYR A 92 -7.97 -7.04 -11.95
C TYR A 92 -7.51 -7.12 -13.42
N THR A 93 -6.20 -7.20 -13.64
CA THR A 93 -5.62 -7.29 -14.98
C THR A 93 -6.02 -8.60 -15.68
N PHE A 94 -5.99 -9.74 -14.98
CA PHE A 94 -6.46 -11.01 -15.53
C PHE A 94 -7.94 -10.99 -15.87
N ASN A 95 -8.78 -10.39 -15.01
CA ASN A 95 -10.20 -10.24 -15.30
C ASN A 95 -10.46 -9.34 -16.50
N PHE A 96 -9.59 -8.35 -16.76
CA PHE A 96 -9.71 -7.49 -17.93
C PHE A 96 -9.46 -8.25 -19.25
N TYR A 97 -8.42 -9.08 -19.31
CA TYR A 97 -8.08 -9.83 -20.53
C TYR A 97 -8.89 -11.13 -20.71
N SER A 98 -9.22 -11.79 -19.60
CA SER A 98 -9.94 -13.06 -19.56
C SER A 98 -11.02 -13.00 -18.48
N PRO A 99 -12.19 -12.36 -18.75
CA PRO A 99 -13.24 -12.16 -17.76
C PRO A 99 -13.66 -13.47 -17.10
N ASN A 100 -13.54 -13.54 -15.78
CA ASN A 100 -13.89 -14.71 -14.99
C ASN A 100 -14.36 -14.27 -13.59
N PRO A 101 -15.51 -14.77 -13.09
CA PRO A 101 -15.99 -14.44 -11.75
C PRO A 101 -14.94 -14.67 -10.65
N GLY A 102 -14.12 -15.71 -10.77
CA GLY A 102 -13.03 -16.01 -9.84
C GLY A 102 -11.96 -14.92 -9.79
N TYR A 103 -11.62 -14.31 -10.93
CA TYR A 103 -10.66 -13.20 -10.95
C TYR A 103 -11.25 -11.93 -10.35
N HIS A 104 -12.53 -11.65 -10.61
CA HIS A 104 -13.22 -10.53 -9.99
C HIS A 104 -13.28 -10.68 -8.45
N ILE A 105 -13.66 -11.87 -7.97
CA ILE A 105 -13.67 -12.18 -6.52
C ILE A 105 -12.26 -12.07 -5.94
N GLY A 106 -11.24 -12.55 -6.65
CA GLY A 106 -9.84 -12.40 -6.27
C GLY A 106 -9.46 -10.93 -6.09
N ALA A 107 -9.79 -10.07 -7.05
CA ALA A 107 -9.50 -8.64 -6.97
C ALA A 107 -10.16 -7.99 -5.75
N ILE A 108 -11.42 -8.33 -5.44
CA ILE A 108 -12.14 -7.85 -4.25
C ILE A 108 -11.48 -8.35 -2.96
N ALA A 109 -11.14 -9.63 -2.89
CA ALA A 109 -10.53 -10.22 -1.70
C ALA A 109 -9.19 -9.55 -1.35
N PHE A 110 -8.34 -9.33 -2.35
CA PHE A 110 -7.07 -8.63 -2.17
C PHE A 110 -7.25 -7.12 -1.91
N GLY A 111 -8.28 -6.49 -2.47
CA GLY A 111 -8.68 -5.14 -2.09
C GLY A 111 -9.10 -5.04 -0.61
N GLY A 112 -9.84 -6.03 -0.10
CA GLY A 112 -10.17 -6.14 1.32
C GLY A 112 -8.94 -6.34 2.21
N LEU A 113 -7.92 -7.09 1.74
CA LEU A 113 -6.64 -7.23 2.43
C LEU A 113 -5.89 -5.89 2.52
N GLU A 114 -6.00 -5.04 1.50
CA GLU A 114 -5.44 -3.69 1.54
C GLU A 114 -6.16 -2.84 2.58
N VAL A 115 -7.49 -2.82 2.60
CA VAL A 115 -8.28 -2.11 3.62
C VAL A 115 -7.90 -2.55 5.04
N PHE A 116 -7.70 -3.85 5.24
CA PHE A 116 -7.18 -4.37 6.50
C PHE A 116 -5.79 -3.81 6.84
N SER A 117 -4.89 -3.71 5.86
CA SER A 117 -3.58 -3.09 6.03
C SER A 117 -3.66 -1.62 6.44
N ILE A 118 -4.52 -0.83 5.79
CA ILE A 118 -4.80 0.56 6.19
C ILE A 118 -5.28 0.63 7.64
N ALA A 119 -6.19 -0.27 8.05
CA ALA A 119 -6.68 -0.31 9.42
C ALA A 119 -5.57 -0.60 10.43
N LEU A 120 -4.63 -1.51 10.11
CA LEU A 120 -3.44 -1.77 10.94
C LEU A 120 -2.59 -0.51 11.10
N PHE A 121 -2.36 0.23 10.02
CA PHE A 121 -1.62 1.49 10.06
C PHE A 121 -2.26 2.50 11.02
N PHE A 122 -3.55 2.78 10.82
CA PHE A 122 -4.27 3.75 11.64
C PHE A 122 -4.29 3.32 13.10
N TYR A 123 -4.58 2.06 13.39
CA TYR A 123 -4.61 1.58 14.75
C TYR A 123 -3.23 1.71 15.43
N ASN A 124 -2.15 1.31 14.76
CA ASN A 124 -0.79 1.42 15.32
C ASN A 124 -0.41 2.88 15.60
N MET A 125 -0.71 3.75 14.63
CA MET A 125 -0.35 5.16 14.71
C MET A 125 -1.16 5.87 15.79
N LEU A 126 -2.49 5.70 15.80
CA LEU A 126 -3.35 6.27 16.83
C LEU A 126 -2.97 5.76 18.22
N ALA A 127 -2.72 4.46 18.37
CA ALA A 127 -2.31 3.90 19.66
C ALA A 127 -0.95 4.41 20.13
N THR A 128 -0.08 4.87 19.23
CA THR A 128 1.22 5.48 19.53
C THR A 128 1.09 6.96 19.90
N LEU A 129 0.26 7.70 19.16
CA LEU A 129 0.13 9.15 19.30
C LEU A 129 -0.86 9.56 20.40
N LEU A 130 -1.98 8.85 20.54
CA LEU A 130 -2.95 9.12 21.60
C LEU A 130 -2.44 8.54 22.93
N PRO A 131 -2.31 9.35 23.99
CA PRO A 131 -2.00 8.82 25.31
C PRO A 131 -3.11 7.87 25.75
N GLY A 132 -2.76 6.66 26.19
CA GLY A 132 -3.66 5.94 27.09
C GLY A 132 -3.71 6.76 28.38
N GLU A 133 -4.90 7.10 28.87
CA GLU A 133 -5.04 7.71 30.19
C GLU A 133 -4.27 6.83 31.19
N GLN A 134 -3.19 7.37 31.73
CA GLN A 134 -2.50 6.77 32.86
C GLN A 134 -3.36 7.10 34.07
N HIS A 135 -4.31 6.22 34.38
CA HIS A 135 -4.91 6.12 35.72
C HIS A 135 -3.98 5.30 36.61
#